data_AF-A0A7V1NTJ5-F1
#
_entry.id   AF-A0A7V1NTJ5-F1
#
_cell.length_a   1.000
_cell.length_b   1.000
_cell.length_c   1.000
_cell.angle_alpha   90.00
_cell.angle_beta   90.00
_cell.angle_gamma   90.00
#
_symmetry.space_group_name_H-M   'P 1'
#
loop_
_entity.id
_entity.type
_entity.pdbx_description
1 polymer ?
#
loop_
_entity_poly.entity_id
_entity_poly.type
_entity_poly.pdbx_seq_one_letter_code
_entity_poly.pdbx_strand_id
1 'polypeptide(L)'
;MREIGLLVVAMLLVACRGESDLPWNDDFSDPSTWQGESDATAQVGVQDGVMRVYVAVPDQLAWAVAGRDLRDFHLTVEATQSAGPDDNEYGVLVRMQDHSNFYRFSISGDGYYLVSKFVDGRAEFLGSNWAPSEIIHRGQATNVLEIICQGPEMIFVVNGEELARVE
;
A
#
# COMPACT_ATOMS: atom_id res chain seq x y z
N MET A 1 -10.16 -36.42 56.95
CA MET A 1 -11.06 -35.57 56.14
C MET A 1 -10.22 -34.83 55.12
N ARG A 2 -10.42 -35.19 53.84
CA ARG A 2 -10.16 -34.48 52.58
C ARG A 2 -8.80 -33.80 52.34
N GLU A 3 -8.04 -34.43 51.44
CA GLU A 3 -6.95 -33.86 50.65
C GLU A 3 -7.48 -32.76 49.72
N ILE A 4 -6.78 -31.63 49.64
CA ILE A 4 -7.07 -30.54 48.67
C ILE A 4 -6.05 -30.68 47.55
N GLY A 5 -6.49 -31.24 46.42
CA GLY A 5 -5.71 -31.31 45.20
C GLY A 5 -5.69 -29.95 44.49
N LEU A 6 -4.49 -29.40 44.29
CA LEU A 6 -4.23 -28.23 43.45
C LEU A 6 -4.30 -28.66 41.98
N LEU A 7 -5.37 -28.28 41.28
CA LEU A 7 -5.52 -28.50 39.84
C LEU A 7 -4.86 -27.34 39.08
N VAL A 8 -3.62 -27.53 38.61
CA VAL A 8 -2.98 -26.60 37.67
C VAL A 8 -3.48 -26.93 36.27
N VAL A 9 -4.44 -26.15 35.76
CA VAL A 9 -4.85 -26.21 34.36
C VAL A 9 -3.83 -25.45 33.54
N ALA A 10 -2.90 -26.17 32.92
CA ALA A 10 -2.04 -25.62 31.87
C ALA A 10 -2.89 -25.37 30.61
N MET A 11 -3.31 -24.13 30.39
CA MET A 11 -3.85 -23.71 29.10
C MET A 11 -2.71 -23.65 28.09
N LEU A 12 -2.55 -24.71 27.31
CA LEU A 12 -1.86 -24.65 26.02
C LEU A 12 -2.76 -23.82 25.10
N LEU A 13 -2.49 -22.52 24.98
CA LEU A 13 -3.02 -21.70 23.90
C LEU A 13 -2.40 -22.22 22.60
N VAL A 14 -3.10 -23.15 21.95
CA VAL A 14 -2.85 -23.48 20.55
C VAL A 14 -3.22 -22.25 19.75
N ALA A 15 -2.20 -21.56 19.26
CA ALA A 15 -2.35 -20.48 18.30
C ALA A 15 -2.87 -21.07 16.99
N CYS A 16 -4.16 -20.87 16.70
CA CYS A 16 -4.63 -20.94 15.32
C CYS A 16 -4.16 -19.66 14.63
N ARG A 17 -2.94 -19.70 14.08
CA ARG A 17 -2.48 -18.71 13.09
C ARG A 17 -3.43 -18.84 11.92
N GLY A 18 -4.27 -17.82 11.69
CA GLY A 18 -5.17 -17.78 10.54
C GLY A 18 -4.37 -18.08 9.28
N GLU A 19 -4.89 -19.01 8.48
CA GLU A 19 -4.31 -19.42 7.22
C GLU A 19 -4.27 -18.18 6.32
N SER A 20 -3.07 -17.64 6.11
CA SER A 20 -2.89 -16.56 5.14
C SER A 20 -3.01 -17.21 3.75
N ASP A 21 -4.10 -16.94 3.05
CA ASP A 21 -4.35 -17.42 1.69
C ASP A 21 -3.42 -16.68 0.70
N LEU A 22 -2.13 -17.03 0.76
CA LEU A 22 -1.05 -16.48 -0.03
C LEU A 22 -0.63 -17.50 -1.11
N PRO A 23 -0.39 -17.07 -2.36
CA PRO A 23 -0.44 -15.68 -2.83
C PRO A 23 -1.88 -15.13 -2.88
N TRP A 24 -2.04 -13.88 -2.46
CA TRP A 24 -3.30 -13.15 -2.58
C TRP A 24 -3.29 -12.32 -3.85
N ASN A 25 -4.40 -12.34 -4.59
CA ASN A 25 -4.61 -11.56 -5.79
C ASN A 25 -6.03 -10.99 -5.77
N ASP A 26 -6.20 -9.79 -6.30
CA ASP A 26 -7.50 -9.15 -6.49
C ASP A 26 -7.50 -8.48 -7.87
N ASP A 27 -8.44 -8.89 -8.73
CA ASP A 27 -8.66 -8.29 -10.05
C ASP A 27 -9.74 -7.21 -10.01
N PHE A 28 -10.22 -6.85 -8.81
CA PHE A 28 -11.29 -5.89 -8.54
C PHE A 28 -12.65 -6.29 -9.13
N SER A 29 -12.90 -7.59 -9.32
CA SER A 29 -14.24 -8.09 -9.67
C SER A 29 -15.25 -8.02 -8.51
N ASP A 30 -14.79 -8.01 -7.25
CA ASP A 30 -15.60 -7.82 -6.05
C ASP A 30 -15.40 -6.40 -5.46
N PRO A 31 -16.42 -5.54 -5.47
CA PRO A 31 -16.30 -4.18 -4.96
C PRO A 31 -16.27 -4.08 -3.43
N SER A 32 -16.52 -5.16 -2.69
CA SER A 32 -16.64 -5.15 -1.23
C SER A 32 -15.33 -5.40 -0.47
N THR A 33 -14.26 -5.81 -1.17
CA THR A 33 -12.97 -6.18 -0.56
C THR A 33 -12.20 -4.98 0.00
N TRP A 34 -12.39 -3.80 -0.58
CA TRP A 34 -11.58 -2.62 -0.31
C TRP A 34 -12.37 -1.54 0.43
N GLN A 35 -11.73 -0.95 1.43
CA GLN A 35 -12.27 0.20 2.16
C GLN A 35 -11.62 1.47 1.60
N GLY A 36 -12.35 2.18 0.75
CA GLY A 36 -11.92 3.45 0.15
C GLY A 36 -12.48 4.66 0.88
N GLU A 37 -11.76 5.78 0.82
CA GLU A 37 -12.27 7.08 1.25
C GLU A 37 -13.29 7.62 0.23
N SER A 38 -14.41 8.15 0.72
CA SER A 38 -15.40 8.82 -0.13
C SER A 38 -16.02 10.00 0.60
N ASP A 39 -15.70 11.21 0.10
CA ASP A 39 -16.27 12.47 0.56
C ASP A 39 -16.30 13.52 -0.57
N ALA A 40 -16.45 14.80 -0.23
CA ALA A 40 -16.53 15.88 -1.22
C ALA A 40 -15.20 16.14 -1.96
N THR A 41 -14.09 15.62 -1.44
CA THR A 41 -12.72 15.88 -1.93
C THR A 41 -12.12 14.69 -2.66
N ALA A 42 -12.56 13.47 -2.36
CA ALA A 42 -12.12 12.26 -3.05
C ALA A 42 -13.21 11.19 -3.15
N GLN A 43 -13.09 10.36 -4.19
CA GLN A 43 -13.89 9.15 -4.38
C GLN A 43 -12.96 7.99 -4.67
N VAL A 44 -12.91 7.02 -3.75
CA VAL A 44 -12.11 5.82 -3.89
C VAL A 44 -13.00 4.59 -3.83
N GLY A 45 -12.86 3.70 -4.82
CA GLY A 45 -13.57 2.43 -4.82
C GLY A 45 -13.45 1.68 -6.14
N VAL A 46 -13.90 0.44 -6.13
CA VAL A 46 -13.94 -0.39 -7.32
C VAL A 46 -15.05 0.08 -8.25
N GLN A 47 -14.69 0.38 -9.50
CA GLN A 47 -15.62 0.82 -10.55
C GLN A 47 -15.18 0.23 -11.89
N ASP A 48 -16.13 -0.36 -12.64
CA ASP A 48 -15.87 -1.05 -13.92
C ASP A 48 -14.72 -2.07 -13.88
N GLY A 49 -14.57 -2.80 -12.78
CA GLY A 49 -13.55 -3.84 -12.62
C GLY A 49 -12.14 -3.32 -12.34
N VAL A 50 -11.99 -2.06 -11.90
CA VAL A 50 -10.71 -1.51 -11.44
C VAL A 50 -10.88 -0.71 -10.15
N MET A 51 -9.86 -0.67 -9.30
CA MET A 51 -9.81 0.32 -8.23
C MET A 51 -9.62 1.72 -8.82
N ARG A 52 -10.57 2.62 -8.62
CA ARG A 52 -10.47 4.02 -9.01
C ARG A 52 -10.20 4.90 -7.80
N VAL A 53 -9.21 5.78 -7.94
CA VAL A 53 -8.91 6.86 -7.02
C VAL A 53 -9.14 8.16 -7.78
N TYR A 54 -10.18 8.90 -7.40
CA TYR A 54 -10.48 10.22 -7.97
C TYR A 54 -10.32 11.28 -6.88
N VAL A 55 -9.41 12.22 -7.09
CA VAL A 55 -9.15 13.35 -6.19
C VAL A 55 -9.63 14.62 -6.87
N ALA A 56 -10.61 15.31 -6.27
CA ALA A 56 -11.27 16.49 -6.82
C ALA A 56 -10.62 17.81 -6.35
N VAL A 57 -9.86 17.78 -5.26
CA VAL A 57 -9.22 18.96 -4.65
C VAL A 57 -7.69 18.78 -4.67
N PRO A 58 -6.91 19.75 -5.15
CA PRO A 58 -5.45 19.68 -5.14
C PRO A 58 -4.86 19.43 -3.74
N ASP A 59 -3.67 18.85 -3.71
CA ASP A 59 -2.89 18.59 -2.49
C ASP A 59 -3.58 17.67 -1.46
N GLN A 60 -4.52 16.84 -1.91
CA GLN A 60 -5.15 15.79 -1.10
C GLN A 60 -4.62 14.41 -1.52
N LEU A 61 -4.46 13.53 -0.53
CA LEU A 61 -4.24 12.11 -0.74
C LEU A 61 -5.54 11.37 -0.44
N ALA A 62 -5.82 10.35 -1.22
CA ALA A 62 -6.90 9.42 -0.97
C ALA A 62 -6.43 8.01 -1.31
N TRP A 63 -6.87 7.02 -0.54
CA TRP A 63 -6.43 5.64 -0.70
C TRP A 63 -7.54 4.65 -0.37
N ALA A 64 -7.28 3.38 -0.70
CA ALA A 64 -8.07 2.26 -0.24
C ALA A 64 -7.20 1.27 0.53
N VAL A 65 -7.80 0.59 1.51
CA VAL A 65 -7.12 -0.41 2.34
C VAL A 65 -7.77 -1.79 2.13
N ALA A 66 -6.95 -2.81 1.88
CA ALA A 66 -7.39 -4.20 1.68
C ALA A 66 -7.70 -4.97 2.99
N GLY A 67 -7.48 -4.33 4.15
CA GLY A 67 -7.67 -4.94 5.47
C GLY A 67 -6.76 -6.15 5.73
N ARG A 68 -5.56 -6.17 5.13
CA ARG A 68 -4.58 -7.25 5.29
C ARG A 68 -3.41 -6.77 6.14
N ASP A 69 -3.03 -7.59 7.11
CA ASP A 69 -1.84 -7.39 7.94
C ASP A 69 -0.71 -8.28 7.42
N LEU A 70 0.20 -7.68 6.64
CA LEU A 70 1.33 -8.35 6.00
C LEU A 70 2.64 -7.65 6.39
N ARG A 71 3.62 -8.45 6.85
CA ARG A 71 4.92 -7.95 7.27
C ARG A 71 5.98 -8.06 6.18
N ASP A 72 6.15 -9.28 5.68
CA ASP A 72 7.10 -9.64 4.63
C ASP A 72 6.29 -10.14 3.43
N PHE A 73 6.45 -9.51 2.28
CA PHE A 73 5.66 -9.78 1.08
C PHE A 73 6.34 -9.20 -0.17
N HIS A 74 5.96 -9.72 -1.33
CA HIS A 74 6.21 -9.11 -2.63
C HIS A 74 4.85 -8.76 -3.23
N LEU A 75 4.62 -7.47 -3.41
CA LEU A 75 3.40 -6.92 -3.99
C LEU A 75 3.70 -6.44 -5.41
N THR A 76 2.78 -6.72 -6.33
CA THR A 76 2.78 -6.22 -7.72
C THR A 76 1.44 -5.54 -7.99
N VAL A 77 1.46 -4.34 -8.57
CA VAL A 77 0.27 -3.55 -8.91
C VAL A 77 0.43 -2.96 -10.30
N GLU A 78 -0.57 -3.13 -11.16
CA GLU A 78 -0.70 -2.36 -12.40
C GLU A 78 -1.43 -1.05 -12.09
N ALA A 79 -0.79 0.09 -12.37
CA ALA A 79 -1.33 1.41 -12.08
C ALA A 79 -1.29 2.30 -13.32
N THR A 80 -2.37 3.04 -13.57
CA THR A 80 -2.50 3.92 -14.73
C THR A 80 -3.15 5.23 -14.31
N GLN A 81 -2.51 6.37 -14.61
CA GLN A 81 -3.19 7.66 -14.59
C GLN A 81 -4.20 7.70 -15.75
N SER A 82 -5.49 7.84 -15.45
CA SER A 82 -6.53 7.86 -16.48
C SER A 82 -6.86 9.25 -17.01
N ALA A 83 -6.63 10.30 -16.20
CA ALA A 83 -6.95 11.69 -16.51
C ALA A 83 -6.19 12.65 -15.58
N GLY A 84 -6.37 13.95 -15.78
CA GLY A 84 -5.74 15.00 -14.96
C GLY A 84 -4.39 15.46 -15.50
N PRO A 85 -3.73 16.41 -14.81
CA PRO A 85 -2.38 16.86 -15.16
C PRO A 85 -1.35 15.76 -14.91
N ASP A 86 -0.22 15.80 -15.62
CA ASP A 86 0.88 14.84 -15.45
C ASP A 86 1.74 15.12 -14.20
N ASP A 87 1.77 16.38 -13.75
CA ASP A 87 2.26 16.77 -12.43
C ASP A 87 1.22 16.35 -11.37
N ASN A 88 1.32 15.10 -10.92
CA ASN A 88 0.37 14.43 -10.05
C ASN A 88 1.04 13.37 -9.17
N GLU A 89 0.23 12.61 -8.44
CA GLU A 89 0.69 11.49 -7.63
C GLU A 89 -0.26 10.29 -7.72
N TYR A 90 0.29 9.10 -7.92
CA TYR A 90 -0.39 7.82 -7.72
C TYR A 90 0.60 6.72 -7.32
N GLY A 91 0.16 5.73 -6.55
CA GLY A 91 1.07 4.71 -6.03
C GLY A 91 0.46 3.80 -4.98
N VAL A 92 1.31 3.30 -4.09
CA VAL A 92 0.97 2.26 -3.11
C VAL A 92 1.42 2.68 -1.71
N LEU A 93 0.54 2.43 -0.73
CA LEU A 93 0.87 2.54 0.69
C LEU A 93 1.14 1.15 1.26
N VAL A 94 2.21 1.00 2.02
CA VAL A 94 2.61 -0.29 2.63
C VAL A 94 2.90 -0.14 4.12
N ARG A 95 2.78 -1.26 4.85
CA ARG A 95 2.99 -1.34 6.31
C ARG A 95 2.19 -0.27 7.07
N MET A 96 0.98 0.00 6.58
CA MET A 96 0.06 0.94 7.21
C MET A 96 -0.38 0.40 8.56
N GLN A 97 -0.13 1.17 9.61
CA GLN A 97 -0.62 0.90 10.97
C GLN A 97 -1.92 1.66 11.22
N ASP A 98 -1.97 2.91 10.74
CA ASP A 98 -3.11 3.81 10.78
C ASP A 98 -2.93 4.91 9.70
N HIS A 99 -3.86 5.88 9.65
CA HIS A 99 -3.86 6.98 8.68
C HIS A 99 -2.73 8.00 8.88
N SER A 100 -1.91 7.85 9.91
CA SER A 100 -0.79 8.73 10.26
C SER A 100 0.56 8.02 10.24
N ASN A 101 0.58 6.70 10.08
CA ASN A 101 1.77 5.85 10.19
C ASN A 101 1.79 4.78 9.10
N PHE A 102 2.53 5.04 8.01
CA PHE A 102 2.67 4.16 6.85
C PHE A 102 3.90 4.52 6.01
N TYR A 103 4.29 3.66 5.09
CA TYR A 103 5.23 3.98 4.02
C TYR A 103 4.47 4.23 2.72
N ARG A 104 4.93 5.20 1.94
CA ARG A 104 4.32 5.65 0.70
C ARG A 104 5.35 5.57 -0.42
N PHE A 105 4.98 4.85 -1.48
CA PHE A 105 5.71 4.83 -2.74
C PHE A 105 4.82 5.36 -3.84
N SER A 106 5.27 6.42 -4.48
CA SER A 106 4.48 7.16 -5.45
C SER A 106 5.26 7.41 -6.73
N ILE A 107 4.54 7.44 -7.84
CA ILE A 107 5.01 7.92 -9.14
C ILE A 107 4.10 9.03 -9.65
N SER A 108 4.57 9.78 -10.64
CA SER A 108 3.83 10.85 -11.32
C SER A 108 3.73 10.60 -12.82
N GLY A 109 2.73 11.22 -13.45
CA GLY A 109 2.53 11.18 -14.90
C GLY A 109 3.68 11.79 -15.71
N ASP A 110 4.43 12.72 -15.14
CA ASP A 110 5.57 13.37 -15.80
C ASP A 110 6.92 12.64 -15.60
N GLY A 111 6.91 11.50 -14.89
CA GLY A 111 8.04 10.59 -14.81
C GLY A 111 8.94 10.81 -13.59
N TYR A 112 8.36 11.18 -12.45
CA TYR A 112 9.05 11.27 -11.17
C TYR A 112 8.54 10.21 -10.20
N TYR A 113 9.34 9.91 -9.19
CA TYR A 113 8.97 9.03 -8.09
C TYR A 113 9.40 9.59 -6.74
N LEU A 114 8.74 9.11 -5.70
CA LEU A 114 9.02 9.45 -4.32
C LEU A 114 8.81 8.24 -3.41
N VAL A 115 9.71 8.07 -2.44
CA VAL A 115 9.52 7.18 -1.29
C VAL A 115 9.52 8.03 -0.03
N SER A 116 8.52 7.85 0.83
CA SER A 116 8.43 8.55 2.11
C SER A 116 7.83 7.66 3.20
N LYS A 117 8.14 7.98 4.45
CA LYS A 117 7.48 7.41 5.62
C LYS A 117 6.66 8.49 6.31
N PHE A 118 5.46 8.15 6.75
CA PHE A 118 4.66 8.99 7.63
C PHE A 118 4.83 8.51 9.07
N VAL A 119 5.15 9.45 9.96
CA VAL A 119 5.21 9.24 11.42
C VAL A 119 4.41 10.36 12.09
N ASP A 120 3.37 9.98 12.82
CA ASP A 120 2.42 10.92 13.44
C ASP A 120 1.90 11.98 12.45
N GLY A 121 1.58 11.53 11.22
CA GLY A 121 1.04 12.37 10.15
C GLY A 121 2.06 13.29 9.47
N ARG A 122 3.35 13.18 9.80
CA ARG A 122 4.42 13.95 9.16
C ARG A 122 5.20 13.08 8.20
N ALA A 123 5.36 13.58 6.97
CA ALA A 123 6.17 12.93 5.96
C ALA A 123 7.67 13.14 6.23
N GLU A 124 8.42 12.04 6.17
CA GLU A 124 9.87 11.96 6.10
C GLU A 124 10.25 11.36 4.74
N PHE A 125 10.99 12.09 3.92
CA PHE A 125 11.42 11.60 2.61
C PHE A 125 12.59 10.61 2.76
N LEU A 126 12.45 9.43 2.16
CA LEU A 126 13.45 8.37 2.17
C LEU A 126 14.26 8.40 0.87
N GLY A 127 14.83 9.57 0.56
CA GLY A 127 15.48 9.85 -0.71
C GLY A 127 15.25 11.30 -1.14
N SER A 128 15.34 11.54 -2.44
CA SER A 128 15.01 12.85 -3.01
C SER A 128 13.51 13.13 -2.93
N ASN A 129 13.15 14.40 -2.70
CA ASN A 129 11.78 14.86 -2.89
C ASN A 129 11.48 14.92 -4.40
N TRP A 130 10.82 13.89 -4.93
CA TRP A 130 10.53 13.67 -6.35
C TRP A 130 11.79 13.59 -7.22
N ALA A 131 12.31 12.37 -7.39
CA ALA A 131 13.42 12.08 -8.31
C ALA A 131 12.89 11.71 -9.71
N PRO A 132 13.50 12.21 -10.80
CA PRO A 132 13.10 11.81 -12.15
C PRO A 132 13.59 10.39 -12.48
N SER A 133 12.84 9.66 -13.28
CA SER A 133 13.24 8.36 -13.85
C SER A 133 12.64 8.16 -15.24
N GLU A 134 13.48 7.82 -16.22
CA GLU A 134 13.04 7.52 -17.59
C GLU A 134 12.33 6.15 -17.70
N ILE A 135 12.38 5.34 -16.65
CA ILE A 135 11.72 4.03 -16.61
C ILE A 135 10.22 4.17 -16.37
N ILE A 136 9.78 5.29 -15.79
CA ILE A 136 8.36 5.56 -15.55
C ILE A 136 7.72 5.95 -16.88
N HIS A 137 6.75 5.16 -17.32
CA HIS A 137 5.97 5.49 -18.49
C HIS A 137 5.11 6.72 -18.19
N ARG A 138 5.28 7.77 -19.01
CA ARG A 138 4.64 9.07 -18.83
C ARG A 138 3.20 9.09 -19.34
N GLY A 139 2.40 10.02 -18.81
CA GLY A 139 1.00 10.25 -19.16
C GLY A 139 0.11 9.07 -18.80
N GLN A 140 -0.77 8.68 -19.73
CA GLN A 140 -1.79 7.64 -19.49
C GLN A 140 -1.31 6.20 -19.78
N ALA A 141 0.01 5.98 -19.78
CA ALA A 141 0.57 4.65 -19.92
C ALA A 141 0.52 3.89 -18.58
N THR A 142 0.27 2.58 -18.65
CA THR A 142 0.31 1.72 -17.47
C THR A 142 1.75 1.52 -17.01
N ASN A 143 1.95 1.64 -15.70
CA ASN A 143 3.18 1.28 -15.00
C ASN A 143 2.91 0.06 -14.11
N VAL A 144 3.91 -0.83 -14.02
CA VAL A 144 3.91 -1.93 -13.05
C VAL A 144 4.74 -1.50 -11.86
N LEU A 145 4.11 -1.39 -10.70
CA LEU A 145 4.75 -1.09 -9.43
C LEU A 145 4.99 -2.39 -8.67
N GLU A 146 6.21 -2.58 -8.15
CA GLU A 146 6.49 -3.67 -7.24
C GLU A 146 7.13 -3.17 -5.95
N ILE A 147 6.74 -3.78 -4.83
CA ILE A 147 7.30 -3.51 -3.52
C ILE A 147 7.65 -4.82 -2.84
N ILE A 148 8.92 -4.98 -2.48
CA ILE A 148 9.43 -6.16 -1.78
C ILE A 148 9.76 -5.74 -0.36
N CYS A 149 9.06 -6.31 0.61
CA CYS A 149 9.25 -6.09 2.04
C CYS A 149 9.88 -7.35 2.67
N GLN A 150 11.07 -7.23 3.26
CA GLN A 150 11.74 -8.32 3.95
C GLN A 150 12.46 -7.83 5.21
N GLY A 151 11.90 -8.13 6.39
CA GLY A 151 12.45 -7.61 7.64
C GLY A 151 12.32 -6.07 7.68
N PRO A 152 13.38 -5.30 8.00
CA PRO A 152 13.32 -3.84 7.88
C PRO A 152 13.35 -3.37 6.42
N GLU A 153 14.03 -4.11 5.54
CA GLU A 153 14.31 -3.70 4.17
C GLU A 153 13.05 -3.63 3.30
N MET A 154 12.99 -2.58 2.48
CA MET A 154 11.99 -2.39 1.43
C MET A 154 12.66 -1.96 0.12
N ILE A 155 12.29 -2.64 -0.97
CA ILE A 155 12.76 -2.34 -2.34
C ILE A 155 11.56 -1.90 -3.16
N PHE A 156 11.71 -0.80 -3.91
CA PHE A 156 10.68 -0.19 -4.74
C PHE A 156 11.11 -0.25 -6.21
N VAL A 157 10.26 -0.86 -7.03
CA VAL A 157 10.55 -1.19 -8.43
C VAL A 157 9.44 -0.61 -9.31
N VAL A 158 9.82 -0.07 -10.46
CA VAL A 158 8.88 0.33 -11.52
C VAL A 158 9.31 -0.31 -12.82
N ASN A 159 8.36 -0.96 -13.51
CA ASN A 159 8.58 -1.58 -14.82
C ASN A 159 9.82 -2.50 -14.86
N GLY A 160 10.10 -3.19 -13.75
CA GLY A 160 11.21 -4.13 -13.60
C GLY A 160 12.56 -3.53 -13.19
N GLU A 161 12.68 -2.21 -12.99
CA GLU A 161 13.90 -1.57 -12.47
C GLU A 161 13.74 -1.04 -11.05
N GLU A 162 14.73 -1.32 -10.20
CA GLU A 162 14.81 -0.81 -8.83
C GLU A 162 15.05 0.71 -8.84
N LEU A 163 14.12 1.48 -8.27
CA LEU A 163 14.25 2.93 -8.13
C LEU A 163 14.73 3.35 -6.74
N ALA A 164 14.45 2.55 -5.71
CA ALA A 164 14.85 2.86 -4.33
C ALA A 164 14.92 1.60 -3.46
N ARG A 165 15.75 1.71 -2.41
CA ARG A 165 15.91 0.72 -1.34
C ARG A 165 16.11 1.44 -0.01
N VAL A 166 15.38 1.01 1.01
CA VAL A 166 15.36 1.64 2.35
C VAL A 166 15.27 0.58 3.46
N GLU A 167 15.59 0.96 4.69
CA GLU A 167 15.48 0.13 5.92
C GLU A 167 14.65 0.83 7.01
#